data_AF-A0A1Y3EYS1-F1
#
_entry.id   AF-A0A1Y3EYS1-F1
#
_cell.length_a   1.000
_cell.length_b   1.000
_cell.length_c   1.000
_cell.angle_alpha   90.00
_cell.angle_beta   90.00
_cell.angle_gamma   90.00
#
_symmetry.space_group_name_H-M   'P 1'
#
loop_
_entity.id
_entity.type
_entity.pdbx_description
1 polymer ?
#
loop_
_entity_poly.entity_id
_entity_poly.type
_entity_poly.pdbx_seq_one_letter_code
_entity_poly.pdbx_strand_id
1 'polypeptide(L)'
;LEPKEKRRPVESSNKKSPNKKVVKSEKKKQQPEKKTASNSGSPTTATTAVTYSGFDYEEICSIILAELDAHRDSWPFKKPVDSKLVPLYKKVIKKPMDLSAIHAKLISHKYE
;
A
#
# COMPACT_ATOMS: atom_id res chain seq x y z
N LEU A 1 3.96 -65.17 -12.37
CA LEU A 1 2.53 -65.09 -12.04
C LEU A 1 2.38 -64.24 -10.79
N GLU A 2 1.78 -63.06 -10.89
CA GLU A 2 1.46 -62.21 -9.73
C GLU A 2 0.33 -62.81 -8.87
N PRO A 3 0.30 -62.51 -7.56
CA PRO A 3 -0.93 -62.29 -6.80
C PRO A 3 -1.24 -60.78 -6.73
N LYS A 4 -2.47 -60.39 -7.09
CA LYS A 4 -2.90 -58.98 -7.13
C LYS A 4 -3.59 -58.57 -5.83
N GLU A 5 -2.95 -57.71 -5.03
CA GLU A 5 -3.57 -57.11 -3.85
C GLU A 5 -4.45 -55.91 -4.24
N LYS A 6 -5.77 -56.04 -4.11
CA LYS A 6 -6.75 -54.95 -4.27
C LYS A 6 -7.43 -54.65 -2.94
N ARG A 7 -7.26 -53.42 -2.42
CA ARG A 7 -8.33 -52.64 -1.72
C ARG A 7 -7.88 -51.22 -1.31
N ARG A 8 -8.70 -50.23 -1.64
CA ARG A 8 -9.01 -49.01 -0.85
C ARG A 8 -10.55 -48.95 -0.75
N PRO A 9 -11.14 -48.37 0.31
CA PRO A 9 -11.45 -46.93 0.27
C PRO A 9 -11.21 -46.20 1.62
N VAL A 10 -11.73 -44.97 1.70
CA VAL A 10 -11.40 -43.87 2.62
C VAL A 10 -12.37 -43.76 3.82
N GLU A 11 -12.26 -42.64 4.58
CA GLU A 11 -13.23 -42.09 5.56
C GLU A 11 -12.97 -42.48 7.04
N SER A 12 -13.08 -41.63 8.08
CA SER A 12 -13.52 -40.22 8.19
C SER A 12 -12.81 -39.41 9.31
N SER A 13 -13.03 -38.09 9.26
CA SER A 13 -13.08 -37.08 10.35
C SER A 13 -12.87 -37.53 11.82
N ASN A 14 -12.19 -36.73 12.68
CA ASN A 14 -12.77 -35.74 13.63
C ASN A 14 -11.66 -35.36 14.66
N LYS A 15 -11.64 -34.27 15.45
CA LYS A 15 -12.27 -32.92 15.47
C LYS A 15 -11.57 -32.10 16.58
N LYS A 16 -11.10 -30.85 16.36
CA LYS A 16 -11.07 -29.82 17.44
C LYS A 16 -11.07 -28.36 16.96
N SER A 17 -12.04 -27.64 17.48
CA SER A 17 -12.25 -26.18 17.47
C SER A 17 -13.25 -25.90 18.62
N PRO A 18 -13.53 -24.66 19.03
CA PRO A 18 -12.88 -23.39 18.73
C PRO A 18 -12.34 -22.72 20.02
N ASN A 19 -11.98 -21.43 19.96
CA ASN A 19 -12.28 -20.55 21.09
C ASN A 19 -12.83 -19.20 20.62
N LYS A 20 -13.97 -18.78 21.18
CA LYS A 20 -14.60 -17.48 20.91
C LYS A 20 -14.24 -16.54 22.06
N LYS A 21 -13.90 -15.29 21.74
CA LYS A 21 -14.28 -14.16 22.61
C LYS A 21 -15.07 -13.14 21.80
N VAL A 22 -16.32 -12.96 22.23
CA VAL A 22 -17.22 -11.90 21.77
C VAL A 22 -17.27 -10.87 22.89
N VAL A 23 -17.13 -9.59 22.56
CA VAL A 23 -17.66 -8.48 23.35
C VAL A 23 -18.35 -7.53 22.37
N LYS A 24 -19.58 -7.13 22.68
CA LYS A 24 -20.43 -6.29 21.83
C LYS A 24 -21.29 -5.35 22.69
N SER A 25 -21.17 -4.05 22.46
CA SER A 25 -22.18 -2.99 22.67
C SER A 25 -21.57 -1.68 22.11
N GLU A 26 -22.15 -0.97 21.13
CA GLU A 26 -23.39 -0.17 21.14
C GLU A 26 -23.34 1.02 22.13
N LYS A 27 -23.69 2.28 21.78
CA LYS A 27 -24.17 2.93 20.54
C LYS A 27 -24.25 4.46 20.75
N LYS A 28 -24.35 5.24 19.64
CA LYS A 28 -25.06 6.55 19.49
C LYS A 28 -24.24 7.86 19.37
N LYS A 29 -24.01 8.24 18.09
CA LYS A 29 -24.36 9.53 17.46
C LYS A 29 -24.14 10.84 18.24
N GLN A 30 -23.17 11.65 17.79
CA GLN A 30 -23.40 13.07 17.45
C GLN A 30 -22.41 13.54 16.37
N GLN A 31 -22.92 14.29 15.38
CA GLN A 31 -22.10 15.10 14.47
C GLN A 31 -21.65 16.37 15.22
N PRO A 32 -20.67 17.10 14.68
CA PRO A 32 -21.03 18.44 14.23
C PRO A 32 -20.74 18.64 12.74
N GLU A 33 -21.73 19.17 12.01
CA GLU A 33 -21.48 19.81 10.73
C GLU A 33 -20.97 21.25 10.95
N LYS A 34 -20.27 21.78 9.93
CA LYS A 34 -19.81 23.16 9.78
C LYS A 34 -18.66 23.53 10.76
N LYS A 35 -17.64 24.26 10.30
CA LYS A 35 -17.64 25.24 9.20
C LYS A 35 -16.59 24.96 8.14
N THR A 36 -16.95 25.28 6.90
CA THR A 36 -16.02 25.62 5.83
C THR A 36 -15.06 26.71 6.30
N ALA A 37 -13.78 26.35 6.41
CA ALA A 37 -12.68 27.30 6.33
C ALA A 37 -11.83 26.85 5.14
N SER A 38 -11.90 27.61 4.05
CA SER A 38 -11.13 27.39 2.83
C SER A 38 -9.68 27.74 3.06
N ASN A 39 -8.95 26.90 3.79
CA ASN A 39 -7.49 26.92 3.76
C ASN A 39 -7.02 26.16 2.52
N SER A 40 -7.16 26.83 1.37
CA SER A 40 -6.23 26.70 0.25
C SER A 40 -4.86 27.25 0.68
N GLY A 41 -4.29 26.63 1.73
CA GLY A 41 -2.90 26.75 2.10
C GLY A 41 -2.09 26.02 1.05
N SER A 42 -1.88 26.69 -0.09
CA SER A 42 -0.61 26.61 -0.78
C SER A 42 0.46 27.15 0.18
N PRO A 43 1.61 26.51 0.35
CA PRO A 43 2.73 27.13 1.03
C PRO A 43 3.27 28.26 0.14
N THR A 44 2.77 29.48 0.34
CA THR A 44 3.44 30.71 -0.11
C THR A 44 4.62 30.99 0.80
N THR A 45 5.68 30.19 0.62
CA THR A 45 7.00 30.43 1.20
C THR A 45 8.02 30.27 0.09
N ALA A 46 8.43 31.39 -0.50
CA ALA A 46 9.49 31.56 -1.50
C ALA A 46 9.68 30.40 -2.50
N THR A 47 9.22 30.60 -3.74
CA THR A 47 9.73 29.84 -4.89
C THR A 47 11.19 30.24 -5.14
N THR A 48 12.10 29.72 -4.31
CA THR A 48 13.51 29.59 -4.69
C THR A 48 13.51 28.69 -5.91
N ALA A 49 13.79 29.26 -7.09
CA ALA A 49 13.89 28.46 -8.31
C ALA A 49 15.04 27.46 -8.13
N VAL A 50 14.70 26.18 -7.91
CA VAL A 50 15.70 25.12 -7.77
C VAL A 50 16.32 24.90 -9.15
N THR A 51 17.47 25.52 -9.37
CA THR A 51 18.27 25.30 -10.57
C THR A 51 18.95 23.95 -10.46
N TYR A 52 18.35 22.92 -11.05
CA TYR A 52 18.90 21.56 -11.13
C TYR A 52 20.20 21.45 -11.98
N SER A 53 20.74 22.57 -12.48
CA SER A 53 21.84 22.65 -13.45
C SER A 53 23.23 22.26 -12.93
N GLY A 54 23.34 21.72 -11.72
CA GLY A 54 24.58 21.22 -11.12
C GLY A 54 24.46 19.85 -10.45
N PHE A 55 23.29 19.19 -10.57
CA PHE A 55 23.01 17.89 -9.99
C PHE A 55 22.99 16.81 -11.07
N ASP A 56 23.36 15.59 -10.73
CA ASP A 56 23.15 14.45 -11.63
C ASP A 56 21.69 13.97 -11.64
N TYR A 57 21.34 13.07 -12.56
CA TYR A 57 19.98 12.58 -12.68
C TYR A 57 19.47 11.82 -11.45
N GLU A 58 20.34 11.15 -10.69
CA GLU A 58 19.93 10.40 -9.50
C GLU A 58 19.66 11.35 -8.33
N GLU A 59 20.47 12.39 -8.17
CA GLU A 59 20.28 13.46 -7.19
C GLU A 59 19.00 14.27 -7.49
N ILE A 60 18.77 14.63 -8.75
CA ILE A 60 17.50 15.26 -9.20
C ILE A 60 16.30 14.36 -8.88
N CYS A 61 16.38 13.06 -9.21
CA CYS A 61 15.32 12.10 -8.89
C CYS A 61 15.09 11.95 -7.38
N SER A 62 16.16 12.00 -6.57
CA SER A 62 16.09 11.94 -5.11
C SER A 62 15.35 13.15 -4.52
N ILE A 63 15.68 14.37 -4.99
CA ILE A 63 15.01 15.62 -4.59
C ILE A 63 13.52 15.54 -4.92
N ILE A 64 13.17 15.21 -6.18
CA ILE A 64 11.77 15.09 -6.62
C ILE A 64 11.02 14.02 -5.82
N LEU A 65 11.66 12.88 -5.52
CA LEU A 65 11.03 11.80 -4.76
C LEU A 65 10.79 12.18 -3.29
N ALA A 66 11.66 12.99 -2.69
CA ALA A 66 11.46 13.55 -1.36
C ALA A 66 10.29 14.57 -1.33
N GLU A 67 10.19 15.45 -2.33
CA GLU A 67 9.04 16.36 -2.50
C GLU A 67 7.72 15.59 -2.67
N LEU A 68 7.72 14.53 -3.49
CA LEU A 68 6.55 13.67 -3.69
C LEU A 68 6.14 12.93 -2.41
N ASP A 69 7.07 12.41 -1.61
CA ASP A 69 6.73 11.78 -0.33
C ASP A 69 6.24 12.80 0.72
N ALA A 70 6.78 14.04 0.71
CA ALA A 70 6.33 15.10 1.60
C ALA A 70 4.91 15.63 1.28
N HIS A 71 4.41 15.44 0.06
CA HIS A 71 3.11 15.96 -0.36
C HIS A 71 1.94 15.34 0.46
N ARG A 72 1.00 16.18 0.92
CA ARG A 72 -0.16 15.77 1.76
C ARG A 72 -0.98 14.61 1.20
N ASP A 73 -1.16 14.59 -0.12
CA ASP A 73 -1.99 13.60 -0.82
C ASP A 73 -1.18 12.40 -1.33
N SER A 74 0.11 12.27 -0.96
CA SER A 74 0.98 11.16 -1.35
C SER A 74 0.67 9.85 -0.60
N TRP A 75 -0.09 9.91 0.49
CA TRP A 75 -0.33 8.80 1.40
C TRP A 75 -0.80 7.47 0.75
N PRO A 76 -1.62 7.42 -0.31
CA PRO A 76 -2.03 6.14 -0.90
C PRO A 76 -0.96 5.54 -1.83
N PHE A 77 0.10 6.30 -2.13
CA PHE A 77 1.20 5.89 -3.02
C PHE A 77 2.50 5.55 -2.28
N LYS A 78 2.60 5.80 -0.96
CA LYS A 78 3.84 5.59 -0.18
C LYS A 78 4.28 4.13 -0.04
N LYS A 79 3.34 3.19 -0.19
CA LYS A 79 3.53 1.74 0.06
C LYS A 79 2.71 0.91 -0.93
N PRO A 80 3.06 -0.37 -1.15
CA PRO A 80 2.28 -1.27 -1.99
C PRO A 80 0.82 -1.35 -1.53
N VAL A 81 -0.13 -1.28 -2.47
CA VAL A 81 -1.57 -1.43 -2.17
C VAL A 81 -1.88 -2.83 -1.60
N ASP A 82 -2.51 -2.88 -0.43
CA ASP A 82 -2.92 -4.14 0.18
C ASP A 82 -4.03 -4.82 -0.63
N SER A 83 -3.68 -5.95 -1.25
CA SER A 83 -4.59 -6.76 -2.06
C SER A 83 -5.66 -7.49 -1.23
N LYS A 84 -5.57 -7.49 0.11
CA LYS A 84 -6.66 -7.96 1.00
C LYS A 84 -7.76 -6.90 1.12
N LEU A 85 -7.38 -5.63 1.24
CA LEU A 85 -8.30 -4.49 1.29
C LEU A 85 -8.88 -4.15 -0.09
N VAL A 86 -8.11 -4.43 -1.16
CA VAL A 86 -8.55 -4.25 -2.55
C VAL A 86 -8.42 -5.58 -3.33
N PRO A 87 -9.37 -6.54 -3.17
CA PRO A 87 -9.27 -7.90 -3.73
C PRO A 87 -9.13 -8.02 -5.25
N LEU A 88 -9.49 -6.97 -6.00
CA LEU A 88 -9.37 -6.93 -7.45
C LEU A 88 -8.07 -6.26 -7.95
N TYR A 89 -7.26 -5.67 -7.06
CA TYR A 89 -6.11 -4.85 -7.43
C TYR A 89 -5.14 -5.58 -8.37
N LYS A 90 -4.63 -6.76 -7.96
CA LYS A 90 -3.73 -7.59 -8.79
C LYS A 90 -4.39 -8.24 -10.01
N LYS A 91 -5.74 -8.24 -10.10
CA LYS A 91 -6.43 -8.71 -11.31
C LYS A 91 -6.38 -7.65 -12.41
N VAL A 92 -6.50 -6.38 -12.05
CA VAL A 92 -6.49 -5.24 -12.98
C VAL A 92 -5.07 -4.71 -13.20
N ILE A 93 -4.38 -4.32 -12.12
CA ILE A 93 -3.05 -3.71 -12.15
C ILE A 93 -1.97 -4.79 -12.25
N LYS A 94 -1.34 -4.90 -13.44
CA LYS A 94 -0.37 -5.96 -13.77
C LYS A 94 1.04 -5.69 -13.25
N LYS A 95 1.43 -4.42 -13.16
CA LYS A 95 2.75 -3.96 -12.70
C LYS A 95 2.54 -2.95 -11.55
N PRO A 96 2.36 -3.42 -10.30
CA PRO A 96 2.20 -2.51 -9.16
C PRO A 96 3.49 -1.70 -8.93
N MET A 97 3.33 -0.46 -8.47
CA MET A 97 4.41 0.45 -8.12
C MET A 97 3.95 1.36 -6.97
N ASP A 98 4.90 1.84 -6.18
CA ASP A 98 4.71 2.76 -5.04
C ASP A 98 6.02 3.53 -4.79
N LEU A 99 5.97 4.63 -4.04
CA LEU A 99 7.13 5.49 -3.80
C LEU A 99 8.28 4.74 -3.12
N SER A 100 8.00 3.75 -2.26
CA SER A 100 9.07 2.97 -1.61
C SER A 100 9.75 1.98 -2.56
N ALA A 101 9.01 1.44 -3.54
CA ALA A 101 9.59 0.67 -4.65
C ALA A 101 10.44 1.54 -5.58
N ILE A 102 10.00 2.78 -5.89
CA ILE A 102 10.78 3.75 -6.68
C ILE A 102 12.09 4.11 -5.96
N HIS A 103 12.01 4.43 -4.67
CA HIS A 103 13.17 4.75 -3.83
C HIS A 103 14.18 3.60 -3.79
N ALA A 104 13.71 2.36 -3.61
CA ALA A 104 14.57 1.18 -3.63
C ALA A 104 15.21 0.92 -5.00
N LYS A 105 14.53 1.22 -6.11
CA LYS A 105 15.09 1.12 -7.46
C LYS A 105 16.13 2.21 -7.75
N LEU A 106 15.94 3.42 -7.23
CA LEU A 106 16.88 4.53 -7.38
C LEU A 106 18.20 4.21 -6.67
N ILE A 107 18.14 3.86 -5.37
CA ILE A 107 19.32 3.49 -4.56
C ILE A 107 20.06 2.24 -5.09
N SER A 108 19.38 1.38 -5.86
CA SER A 108 20.02 0.19 -6.45
C SER A 108 20.44 0.38 -7.91
N HIS A 109 20.46 1.61 -8.43
CA HIS A 109 20.84 1.96 -9.80
C HIS A 109 20.11 1.11 -10.85
N LYS A 110 18.79 0.91 -10.66
CA LYS A 110 17.89 0.11 -11.54
C LYS A 110 17.02 0.98 -12.45
N TYR A 111 17.52 2.16 -12.76
CA TYR A 111 17.03 3.06 -13.78
C TYR A 111 18.21 3.36 -14.71
N GLU A 112 17.96 3.24 -16.01
CA GLU A 112 18.89 3.34 -17.13
C GLU A 112 18.16 4.08 -18.26
#